data_AF-A0A9D8J4I3-F1
#
_entry.id   AF-A0A9D8J4I3-F1
#
_cell.length_a   1.000
_cell.length_b   1.000
_cell.length_c   1.000
_cell.angle_alpha   90.00
_cell.angle_beta   90.00
_cell.angle_gamma   90.00
#
_symmetry.space_group_name_H-M   'P 1'
#
loop_
_entity.id
_entity.type
_entity.pdbx_description
1 polymer ?
#
loop_
_entity_poly.entity_id
_entity_poly.type
_entity_poly.pdbx_seq_one_letter_code
_entity_poly.pdbx_strand_id
1 'polypeptide(L)'
;MIVKNIRTTVLILCFIFSNLLLDSAFAYRQDPFEPLPEQEATEGAQTYTLEMILITDNNRSAVINHQLVHEGDLINKAVVLHITEKCVIISKAGSDIKLSIVQEGAESCVK
;
A
#
# COMPACT_ATOMS: atom_id res chain seq x y z
N MET A 1 40.70 11.34 -51.31
CA MET A 1 40.66 10.79 -49.92
C MET A 1 39.20 10.74 -49.44
N ILE A 2 38.41 9.71 -49.81
CA ILE A 2 36.99 9.56 -49.37
C ILE A 2 36.70 8.11 -48.88
N VAL A 3 37.74 7.27 -48.75
CA VAL A 3 37.57 5.82 -48.54
C VAL A 3 37.63 5.41 -47.04
N LYS A 4 37.96 6.32 -46.12
CA LYS A 4 38.14 5.99 -44.69
C LYS A 4 36.86 5.95 -43.85
N ASN A 5 35.75 6.56 -44.31
CA ASN A 5 34.53 6.70 -43.49
C ASN A 5 33.45 5.64 -43.74
N ILE A 6 33.63 4.79 -44.76
CA ILE A 6 32.67 3.72 -45.11
C ILE A 6 32.80 2.52 -44.18
N ARG A 7 34.01 2.22 -43.68
CA ARG A 7 34.24 1.07 -42.77
C ARG A 7 33.60 1.26 -41.40
N THR A 8 33.61 2.49 -40.89
CA THR A 8 33.02 2.84 -39.58
C THR A 8 31.50 2.87 -39.63
N THR A 9 30.91 3.32 -40.74
CA THR A 9 29.45 3.36 -40.91
C THR A 9 28.84 1.97 -41.01
N VAL A 10 29.52 1.02 -41.65
CA VAL A 10 29.06 -0.39 -41.72
C VAL A 10 29.08 -1.06 -40.34
N LEU A 11 30.10 -0.80 -39.51
CA LEU A 11 30.18 -1.38 -38.16
C LEU A 11 29.09 -0.85 -37.21
N ILE A 12 28.74 0.43 -37.31
CA ILE A 12 27.65 1.02 -36.50
C ILE A 12 26.29 0.45 -36.92
N LEU A 13 26.07 0.27 -38.23
CA LEU A 13 24.82 -0.29 -38.74
C LEU A 13 24.60 -1.75 -38.28
N CYS A 14 25.67 -2.55 -38.23
CA CYS A 14 25.59 -3.93 -37.73
C CYS A 14 25.24 -4.02 -36.24
N PHE A 15 25.67 -3.05 -35.42
CA PHE A 15 25.41 -3.03 -33.97
C PHE A 15 23.94 -2.69 -33.63
N ILE A 16 23.27 -1.91 -34.48
CA ILE A 16 21.85 -1.56 -34.30
C ILE A 16 20.95 -2.75 -34.65
N PHE A 17 21.30 -3.52 -35.69
CA PHE A 17 20.51 -4.68 -36.13
C PHE A 17 20.51 -5.84 -35.12
N SER A 18 21.57 -5.98 -34.31
CA SER A 18 21.68 -7.07 -33.34
C SER A 18 20.76 -6.89 -32.12
N ASN A 19 20.34 -5.67 -31.82
CA ASN A 19 19.41 -5.38 -30.71
C ASN A 19 17.94 -5.56 -31.09
N LEU A 20 17.63 -5.71 -32.39
CA LEU A 20 16.25 -5.85 -32.88
C LEU A 20 15.71 -7.29 -32.85
N LEU A 21 16.53 -8.27 -32.43
CA LEU A 21 16.18 -9.69 -32.43
C LEU A 21 15.89 -10.28 -31.04
N LEU A 22 15.94 -9.47 -29.97
CA LEU A 22 15.55 -9.88 -28.62
C LEU A 22 14.13 -9.41 -28.29
N ASP A 23 13.14 -9.94 -29.00
CA ASP A 23 11.77 -10.00 -28.47
C ASP A 23 11.20 -11.39 -28.78
N SER A 24 11.81 -12.40 -28.16
CA SER A 24 11.21 -13.72 -28.07
C SER A 24 9.98 -13.59 -27.18
N ALA A 25 8.82 -13.42 -27.83
CA ALA A 25 7.53 -13.58 -27.21
C ALA A 25 7.51 -14.86 -26.38
N PHE A 26 7.39 -14.71 -25.05
CA PHE A 26 7.01 -15.81 -24.18
C PHE A 26 5.61 -16.25 -24.58
N ALA A 27 5.52 -17.26 -25.44
CA ALA A 27 4.29 -17.99 -25.66
C ALA A 27 4.00 -18.81 -24.40
N TYR A 28 3.38 -18.17 -23.42
CA TYR A 28 2.80 -18.84 -22.26
C TYR A 28 1.63 -19.68 -22.76
N ARG A 29 1.85 -20.98 -23.00
CA ARG A 29 0.75 -21.92 -23.16
C ARG A 29 0.16 -22.16 -21.78
N GLN A 30 -0.89 -21.40 -21.49
CA GLN A 30 -1.73 -21.62 -20.33
C GLN A 30 -2.51 -22.92 -20.55
N ASP A 31 -2.21 -23.94 -19.76
CA ASP A 31 -2.99 -25.17 -19.75
C ASP A 31 -4.40 -24.82 -19.22
N PRO A 32 -5.49 -25.07 -19.98
CA PRO A 32 -6.84 -24.74 -19.54
C PRO A 32 -7.28 -25.44 -18.25
N PHE A 33 -6.52 -26.45 -17.80
CA PHE A 33 -6.79 -27.23 -16.60
C PHE A 33 -5.74 -27.08 -15.51
N GLU A 34 -4.87 -26.07 -15.59
CA GLU A 34 -4.03 -25.72 -14.45
C GLU A 34 -4.94 -25.18 -13.34
N PRO A 35 -5.01 -25.83 -12.16
CA PRO A 35 -5.71 -25.24 -11.04
C PRO A 35 -5.03 -23.91 -10.77
N LEU A 36 -5.81 -22.83 -10.84
CA LEU A 36 -5.34 -21.49 -10.49
C LEU A 36 -4.59 -21.63 -9.17
N PRO A 37 -3.31 -21.22 -9.08
CA PRO A 37 -2.65 -21.17 -7.79
C PRO A 37 -3.59 -20.34 -6.92
N GLU A 38 -4.04 -20.96 -5.83
CA GLU A 38 -4.88 -20.35 -4.83
C GLU A 38 -4.06 -19.15 -4.33
N GLN A 39 -4.29 -18.00 -4.96
CA GLN A 39 -3.83 -16.73 -4.44
C GLN A 39 -4.58 -16.64 -3.14
N GLU A 40 -3.93 -17.06 -2.06
CA GLU A 40 -4.21 -16.51 -0.75
C GLU A 40 -4.19 -15.00 -0.99
N ALA A 41 -5.39 -14.43 -1.14
CA ALA A 41 -5.59 -13.03 -0.97
C ALA A 41 -5.21 -12.83 0.49
N THR A 42 -3.92 -12.57 0.73
CA THR A 42 -3.48 -11.93 1.94
C THR A 42 -4.30 -10.65 1.94
N GLU A 43 -5.45 -10.66 2.62
CA GLU A 43 -6.25 -9.47 2.86
C GLU A 43 -5.24 -8.51 3.47
N GLY A 44 -4.72 -7.59 2.64
CA GLY A 44 -3.59 -6.77 3.00
C GLY A 44 -3.88 -6.17 4.36
N ALA A 45 -2.96 -6.36 5.31
CA ALA A 45 -3.17 -5.96 6.69
C ALA A 45 -3.74 -4.54 6.70
N GLN A 46 -5.04 -4.42 7.00
CA GLN A 46 -5.70 -3.13 6.95
C GLN A 46 -5.14 -2.31 8.10
N THR A 47 -4.26 -1.37 7.76
CA THR A 47 -3.68 -0.43 8.70
C THR A 47 -4.73 0.64 9.03
N TYR A 48 -4.90 0.89 10.31
CA TYR A 48 -5.68 2.02 10.80
C TYR A 48 -4.69 3.11 11.22
N THR A 49 -4.87 4.30 10.68
CA THR A 49 -4.07 5.47 10.99
C THR A 49 -4.97 6.48 11.67
N LEU A 50 -4.63 6.83 12.92
CA LEU A 50 -5.28 7.91 13.63
C LEU A 50 -4.60 9.23 13.26
N GLU A 51 -5.35 10.11 12.62
CA GLU A 51 -4.84 11.39 12.12
C GLU A 51 -5.12 12.53 13.10
N MET A 52 -6.31 12.53 13.71
CA MET A 52 -6.76 13.61 14.59
C MET A 52 -7.77 13.11 15.61
N ILE A 53 -7.78 13.74 16.78
CA ILE A 53 -8.82 13.60 17.80
C ILE A 53 -9.42 14.99 18.02
N LEU A 54 -10.75 15.09 18.01
CA LEU A 54 -11.51 16.29 18.32
C LEU A 54 -12.36 16.04 19.57
N ILE A 55 -12.00 16.70 20.67
CA ILE A 55 -12.78 16.67 21.91
C ILE A 55 -13.36 18.07 22.13
N THR A 56 -14.67 18.11 22.35
CA THR A 56 -15.42 19.31 22.79
C THR A 56 -16.18 18.96 24.06
N ASP A 57 -16.72 19.97 24.77
CA ASP A 57 -17.47 19.76 26.02
C ASP A 57 -18.62 18.76 25.90
N ASN A 58 -19.21 18.64 24.69
CA ASN A 58 -20.40 17.82 24.45
C ASN A 58 -20.19 16.66 23.47
N ASN A 59 -19.03 16.56 22.82
CA ASN A 59 -18.82 15.55 21.77
C ASN A 59 -17.35 15.13 21.65
N ARG A 60 -17.15 13.86 21.32
CA ARG A 60 -15.84 13.26 21.04
C ARG A 60 -15.89 12.61 19.67
N SER A 61 -14.96 12.99 18.81
CA SER A 61 -14.81 12.42 17.48
C SER A 61 -13.34 12.26 17.14
N ALA A 62 -13.05 11.40 16.16
CA ALA A 62 -11.71 11.15 15.69
C ALA A 62 -11.70 11.02 14.17
N VAL A 63 -10.57 11.33 13.54
CA VAL A 63 -10.35 11.08 12.12
C VAL A 63 -9.44 9.86 11.99
N ILE A 64 -9.98 8.77 11.46
CA ILE A 64 -9.26 7.52 11.20
C ILE A 64 -9.35 7.22 9.71
N ASN A 65 -8.22 7.02 9.03
CA ASN A 65 -8.16 6.79 7.59
C ASN A 65 -8.99 7.82 6.79
N HIS A 66 -8.82 9.11 7.09
CA HIS A 66 -9.55 10.24 6.51
C HIS A 66 -11.07 10.27 6.76
N GLN A 67 -11.59 9.44 7.66
CA GLN A 67 -13.01 9.39 8.02
C GLN A 67 -13.24 9.89 9.43
N LEU A 68 -14.17 10.85 9.60
CA LEU A 68 -14.66 11.27 10.91
C LEU A 68 -15.54 10.17 11.51
N VAL A 69 -15.21 9.73 12.72
CA VAL A 69 -15.90 8.66 13.45
C VAL A 69 -16.20 9.08 14.89
N HIS A 70 -17.24 8.49 15.45
CA HIS A 70 -17.68 8.60 16.85
C HIS A 70 -17.64 7.23 17.53
N GLU A 71 -17.83 7.22 18.84
CA GLU A 71 -17.99 5.97 19.60
C GLU A 71 -19.21 5.18 19.10
N GLY A 72 -19.02 3.89 18.86
CA GLY A 72 -20.02 2.99 18.28
C GLY A 72 -19.98 2.89 16.75
N ASP A 73 -19.27 3.78 16.05
CA ASP A 73 -19.20 3.73 14.59
C ASP A 73 -18.37 2.54 14.09
N LEU A 74 -18.76 2.00 12.93
CA LEU A 74 -18.05 0.93 12.25
C LEU A 74 -17.13 1.51 11.16
N ILE A 75 -15.83 1.21 11.23
CA ILE A 75 -14.83 1.60 10.24
C ILE A 75 -13.99 0.39 9.82
N ASN A 76 -13.99 0.06 8.52
CA ASN A 76 -13.19 -1.02 7.93
C ASN A 76 -13.22 -2.33 8.77
N LYS A 77 -14.41 -2.87 9.07
CA LYS A 77 -14.62 -4.08 9.89
C LYS A 77 -14.21 -3.95 11.38
N ALA A 78 -13.92 -2.74 11.87
CA ALA A 78 -13.65 -2.48 13.29
C ALA A 78 -14.67 -1.51 13.88
N VAL A 79 -15.04 -1.71 15.14
CA VAL A 79 -15.97 -0.83 15.87
C VAL A 79 -15.16 0.11 16.76
N VAL A 80 -15.48 1.40 16.73
CA VAL A 80 -14.88 2.38 17.63
C VAL A 80 -15.47 2.20 19.02
N LEU A 81 -14.66 1.78 19.99
CA LEU A 81 -15.11 1.57 21.37
C LEU A 81 -15.03 2.85 22.19
N HIS A 82 -13.86 3.50 22.17
CA HIS A 82 -13.59 4.66 23.02
C HIS A 82 -12.72 5.70 22.32
N ILE A 83 -13.09 6.96 22.46
CA ILE A 83 -12.32 8.12 22.02
C ILE A 83 -11.87 8.89 23.26
N THR A 84 -10.55 9.00 23.44
CA THR A 84 -9.91 9.77 24.51
C THR A 84 -9.06 10.87 23.89
N GLU A 85 -8.56 11.81 24.70
CA GLU A 85 -7.71 12.92 24.23
C GLU A 85 -6.42 12.48 23.54
N LYS A 86 -5.91 11.27 23.85
CA LYS A 86 -4.59 10.81 23.38
C LYS A 86 -4.66 9.60 22.46
N CYS A 87 -5.74 8.83 22.54
CA CYS A 87 -5.88 7.60 21.77
C CYS A 87 -7.33 7.25 21.46
N VAL A 88 -7.49 6.41 20.44
CA VAL A 88 -8.75 5.77 20.09
C VAL A 88 -8.60 4.27 20.23
N ILE A 89 -9.56 3.62 20.87
CA ILE A 89 -9.61 2.16 20.98
C ILE A 89 -10.65 1.65 20.00
N ILE A 90 -10.24 0.76 19.09
CA ILE A 90 -11.13 0.09 18.14
C ILE A 90 -11.11 -1.42 18.39
N SER A 91 -12.21 -2.11 18.11
CA SER A 91 -12.29 -3.57 18.19
C SER A 91 -12.46 -4.18 16.81
N LYS A 92 -11.56 -5.08 16.43
CA LYS A 92 -11.60 -5.80 15.16
C LYS A 92 -11.56 -7.30 15.43
N ALA A 93 -12.57 -8.04 14.97
CA ALA A 93 -12.64 -9.50 15.15
C ALA A 93 -12.44 -9.95 16.61
N GLY A 94 -12.92 -9.17 17.58
CA GLY A 94 -12.81 -9.45 19.01
C GLY A 94 -11.46 -9.11 19.65
N SER A 95 -10.54 -8.49 18.90
CA SER A 95 -9.28 -7.94 19.43
C SER A 95 -9.32 -6.42 19.48
N ASP A 96 -8.87 -5.86 20.60
CA ASP A 96 -8.82 -4.42 20.79
C ASP A 96 -7.47 -3.85 20.33
N ILE A 97 -7.54 -2.81 19.51
CA ILE A 97 -6.39 -2.12 18.92
C ILE A 97 -6.40 -0.68 19.44
N LYS A 98 -5.29 -0.27 20.05
CA LYS A 98 -5.08 1.11 20.49
C LYS A 98 -4.39 1.90 19.38
N LEU A 99 -5.07 2.93 18.88
CA LEU A 99 -4.51 3.89 17.94
C LEU A 99 -4.08 5.15 18.71
N SER A 100 -2.85 5.56 18.51
CA SER A 100 -2.32 6.86 18.96
C SER A 100 -1.86 7.63 17.74
N ILE A 101 -1.94 8.96 17.80
CA ILE A 101 -1.36 9.82 16.77
C ILE A 101 0.15 9.55 16.82
N VAL A 102 0.69 8.94 15.77
CA VAL A 102 2.14 8.76 15.62
C VAL A 102 2.69 10.12 15.23
N GLN A 103 2.91 10.98 16.23
CA GLN A 103 3.80 12.10 16.03
C GLN A 103 5.21 11.52 15.87
N GLU A 104 5.89 11.89 14.79
CA GLU A 104 7.35 11.74 14.68
C GLU A 104 7.99 12.57 15.82
N GLY A 105 8.03 11.97 17.01
CA GLY A 105 8.25 12.67 18.27
C GLY A 105 7.64 11.87 19.40
N ALA A 106 8.30 10.77 19.76
CA ALA A 106 7.82 9.77 20.70
C ALA A 106 7.55 10.35 22.10
N GLU A 107 6.28 10.48 22.46
CA GLU A 107 5.85 10.39 23.86
C GLU A 107 4.86 9.23 24.02
N SER A 108 5.45 8.10 24.44
CA SER A 108 4.76 6.90 24.87
C SER A 108 3.76 7.23 25.97
N CYS A 109 2.48 6.92 25.76
CA CYS A 109 1.47 6.97 26.80
C CYS A 109 1.74 5.87 27.84
N VAL A 110 2.62 6.14 28.81
CA VAL A 110 2.84 5.30 29.98
C VAL A 110 2.01 5.85 31.15
N LYS A 111 0.99 5.05 31.48
CA LYS A 111 0.26 4.86 32.73
C LYS A 111 -0.12 6.08 33.58
#